data_AF-A0A254QGI5-F1
#
_entry.id   AF-A0A254QGI5-F1
#
_cell.length_a   1.000
_cell.length_b   1.000
_cell.length_c   1.000
_cell.angle_alpha   90.00
_cell.angle_beta   90.00
_cell.angle_gamma   90.00
#
_symmetry.space_group_name_H-M   'P 1'
#
loop_
_entity.id
_entity.type
_entity.pdbx_description
1 polymer ?
#
loop_
_entity_poly.entity_id
_entity_poly.type
_entity_poly.pdbx_seq_one_letter_code
_entity_poly.pdbx_strand_id
1 'polypeptide(L)'
;MLTIIAISAVLLGQAQQITCPVMGGPVAKNSKIVEYAGASFSFCCPGCEGSFTKSPSKFLETQSKAKKTAGVFLFDPVSRQRLELGKALVTADYAGIRYPFASEENKTKFVANPTSFAKLPEKEALYCPVGKEAVPSYSKASDYVDHNGVRWFMCCAGCGAPFEKEPTKYLVPGIDKHVHAPAVLAGSGESAKTTQTSTKSKVSFGKYEAELRLPDEGLFAGEEVDIEFRVVDTTQKDAVEAGFKGVGAIEATAVMTMPSMQGMPEARPKVHREGVPGDYGVELYFPHGGDYQIDLALNIPGEGLKKIAFVVDVKDERPATTQKTQPYQLKVIDWPKTAKAGVVTNLKLRVVESKTGKVQTSFDEAHTKYFHLLIASKDLNWFIHEHPVMAKDGTWSVPITFPAGTDYWVYGDVAPTGKGSRVLISSVQVVGKKPNWDMALKLARQAFDGGLKGVLSTLEPIEVGRKATIQVKLFDAKNGSPAGDTVKWLGAAGHMMIFHKDGKTVVHSHPAEDAENEALVKQGIVRFTGRFPKPGIYKIYAQFDWRGKVRTLPFAVEVK
;
A
#
# COMPACT_ATOMS: atom_id res chain seq x y z
N MET A 1 -37.51 54.02 -18.53
CA MET A 1 -36.43 53.64 -17.59
C MET A 1 -36.44 52.12 -17.45
N LEU A 2 -35.65 51.41 -18.26
CA LEU A 2 -35.35 49.99 -18.02
C LEU A 2 -33.85 49.90 -17.78
N THR A 3 -33.50 49.64 -16.53
CA THR A 3 -32.14 49.50 -16.03
C THR A 3 -31.55 48.23 -16.63
N ILE A 4 -30.56 48.38 -17.52
CA ILE A 4 -29.78 47.25 -18.06
C ILE A 4 -28.92 46.73 -16.91
N ILE A 5 -29.35 45.63 -16.28
CA ILE A 5 -28.51 44.86 -15.36
C ILE A 5 -27.46 44.17 -16.21
N ALA A 6 -26.24 44.70 -16.18
CA ALA A 6 -25.08 44.05 -16.76
C ALA A 6 -24.77 42.77 -15.95
N ILE A 7 -25.34 41.64 -16.39
CA ILE A 7 -24.90 40.31 -15.94
C ILE A 7 -23.49 40.13 -16.49
N SER A 8 -22.50 40.38 -15.65
CA SER A 8 -21.12 39.96 -15.91
C SER A 8 -21.12 38.43 -15.91
N ALA A 9 -21.28 37.84 -17.08
CA ALA A 9 -21.07 36.42 -17.29
C ALA A 9 -19.63 36.09 -16.89
N VAL A 10 -19.46 35.46 -15.73
CA VAL A 10 -18.19 34.86 -15.35
C VAL A 10 -17.97 33.72 -16.33
N LEU A 11 -17.04 33.93 -17.27
CA LEU A 11 -16.57 32.87 -18.16
C LEU A 11 -16.14 31.68 -17.30
N LEU A 12 -16.84 30.56 -17.47
CA LEU A 12 -16.48 29.25 -16.97
C LEU A 12 -15.18 28.81 -17.65
N GLY A 13 -14.05 29.18 -17.04
CA GLY A 13 -12.74 28.68 -17.43
C GLY A 13 -12.57 27.23 -16.98
N GLN A 14 -11.89 26.43 -17.81
CA GLN A 14 -11.33 25.14 -17.41
C GLN A 14 -10.67 25.23 -16.03
N ALA A 15 -10.80 24.19 -15.21
CA ALA A 15 -10.15 24.14 -13.89
C ALA A 15 -8.68 24.52 -14.03
N GLN A 16 -8.28 25.65 -13.42
CA GLN A 16 -6.94 26.18 -13.58
C GLN A 16 -5.89 25.17 -13.11
N GLN A 17 -4.70 25.19 -13.69
CA GLN A 17 -3.62 24.37 -13.14
C GLN A 17 -3.27 24.84 -11.72
N ILE A 18 -3.07 23.92 -10.79
CA ILE A 18 -2.55 24.26 -9.45
C ILE A 18 -1.09 24.72 -9.61
N THR A 19 -0.77 25.87 -9.01
CA THR A 19 0.53 26.54 -9.12
C THR A 19 1.22 26.59 -7.76
N CYS A 20 2.55 26.73 -7.79
CA CYS A 20 3.33 26.94 -6.57
C CYS A 20 2.91 28.25 -5.89
N PRO A 21 2.56 28.26 -4.59
CA PRO A 21 2.15 29.49 -3.91
C PRO A 21 3.27 30.53 -3.81
N VAL A 22 4.53 30.09 -3.85
CA VAL A 22 5.70 30.98 -3.73
C VAL A 22 6.06 31.59 -5.07
N MET A 23 6.25 30.75 -6.10
CA MET A 23 6.79 31.19 -7.40
C MET A 23 5.72 31.37 -8.47
N GLY A 24 4.49 30.89 -8.24
CA GLY A 24 3.40 30.92 -9.22
C GLY A 24 3.63 30.07 -10.48
N GLY A 25 4.68 29.26 -10.51
CA GLY A 25 4.99 28.31 -11.58
C GLY A 25 4.31 26.95 -11.41
N PRO A 26 4.47 26.02 -12.36
CA PRO A 26 3.90 24.68 -12.25
C PRO A 26 4.48 23.92 -11.05
N VAL A 27 3.63 23.14 -10.38
CA VAL A 27 4.04 22.30 -9.24
C VAL A 27 4.88 21.11 -9.71
N ALA A 28 5.87 20.72 -8.91
CA ALA A 28 6.70 19.55 -9.19
C ALA A 28 5.92 18.24 -8.93
N LYS A 29 6.17 17.19 -9.72
CA LYS A 29 5.48 15.90 -9.60
C LYS A 29 5.63 15.23 -8.21
N ASN A 30 6.77 15.44 -7.55
CA ASN A 30 7.08 14.92 -6.22
C ASN A 30 7.27 16.05 -5.21
N SER A 31 6.45 17.09 -5.32
CA SER A 31 6.56 18.23 -4.41
C SER A 31 6.22 17.83 -2.98
N LYS A 32 6.95 18.38 -2.00
CA LYS A 32 6.49 18.33 -0.61
C LYS A 32 5.13 19.02 -0.53
N ILE A 33 4.22 18.45 0.25
CA ILE A 33 2.93 19.06 0.50
C ILE A 33 2.91 19.56 1.92
N VAL A 34 2.41 20.78 2.09
CA VAL A 34 2.11 21.35 3.40
C VAL A 34 0.62 21.65 3.47
N GLU A 35 0.08 21.58 4.67
CA GLU A 35 -1.28 21.99 4.95
C GLU A 35 -1.27 23.27 5.79
N TYR A 36 -2.21 24.15 5.49
CA TYR A 36 -2.39 25.39 6.23
C TYR A 36 -3.86 25.79 6.17
N ALA A 37 -4.46 26.06 7.33
CA ALA A 37 -5.84 26.53 7.47
C ALA A 37 -6.89 25.65 6.74
N GLY A 38 -6.69 24.33 6.75
CA GLY A 38 -7.60 23.37 6.11
C GLY A 38 -7.43 23.22 4.58
N ALA A 39 -6.40 23.81 4.00
CA ALA A 39 -6.03 23.62 2.59
C ALA A 39 -4.64 22.99 2.45
N SER A 40 -4.43 22.26 1.36
CA SER A 40 -3.14 21.67 0.96
C SER A 40 -2.44 22.51 -0.12
N PHE A 41 -1.12 22.57 -0.05
CA PHE A 41 -0.27 23.38 -0.93
C PHE A 41 0.91 22.57 -1.44
N SER A 42 1.18 22.68 -2.74
CA SER A 42 2.29 22.03 -3.44
C SER A 42 3.22 23.06 -4.06
N PHE A 43 4.51 22.72 -4.20
CA PHE A 43 5.57 23.65 -4.62
C PHE A 43 6.27 23.24 -5.92
N CYS A 44 6.95 24.18 -6.57
CA CYS A 44 7.69 23.94 -7.81
C CYS A 44 9.14 23.45 -7.60
N CYS A 45 9.75 23.73 -6.44
CA CYS A 45 11.13 23.34 -6.15
C CYS A 45 11.37 23.21 -4.64
N PRO A 46 12.40 22.43 -4.22
CA PRO A 46 12.87 22.39 -2.84
C PRO A 46 13.23 23.79 -2.33
N GLY A 47 12.78 24.13 -1.11
CA GLY A 47 12.99 25.43 -0.47
C GLY A 47 11.78 26.36 -0.53
N CYS A 48 10.86 26.17 -1.49
CA CYS A 48 9.61 26.94 -1.54
C CYS A 48 8.71 26.64 -0.33
N GLU A 49 8.72 25.42 0.19
CA GLU A 49 7.97 25.04 1.39
C GLU A 49 8.43 25.83 2.62
N GLY A 50 9.74 26.06 2.75
CA GLY A 50 10.32 26.82 3.85
C GLY A 50 9.97 28.30 3.78
N SER A 51 9.97 28.86 2.57
CA SER A 51 9.50 30.24 2.33
C SER A 51 8.02 30.38 2.65
N PHE A 52 7.18 29.46 2.16
CA PHE A 52 5.75 29.46 2.42
C PHE A 52 5.44 29.35 3.92
N THR A 53 6.14 28.45 4.64
CA THR A 53 5.96 28.24 6.09
C THR A 53 6.14 29.52 6.91
N LYS A 54 7.06 30.39 6.50
CA LYS A 54 7.34 31.66 7.20
C LYS A 54 6.25 32.71 7.03
N SER A 55 5.49 32.68 5.94
CA SER A 55 4.52 33.73 5.61
C SER A 55 3.41 33.24 4.66
N PRO A 56 2.62 32.22 5.04
CA PRO A 56 1.68 31.56 4.14
C PRO A 56 0.63 32.54 3.60
N SER A 57 0.01 33.35 4.47
CA SER A 57 -1.01 34.34 4.07
C SER A 57 -0.51 35.33 3.00
N LYS A 58 0.74 35.80 3.10
CA LYS A 58 1.34 36.73 2.12
C LYS A 58 1.41 36.11 0.72
N PHE A 59 1.80 34.84 0.63
CA PHE A 59 1.88 34.12 -0.64
C PHE A 59 0.49 33.87 -1.23
N LEU A 60 -0.49 33.51 -0.39
CA LEU A 60 -1.87 33.30 -0.84
C LEU A 60 -2.51 34.59 -1.36
N GLU A 61 -2.31 35.72 -0.67
CA GLU A 61 -2.74 37.03 -1.17
C GLU A 61 -2.12 37.36 -2.53
N THR A 62 -0.83 37.03 -2.71
CA THR A 62 -0.11 37.26 -3.97
C THR A 62 -0.70 36.43 -5.11
N GLN A 63 -0.93 35.13 -4.89
CA GLN A 63 -1.52 34.27 -5.92
C GLN A 63 -2.98 34.60 -6.21
N SER A 64 -3.76 34.97 -5.19
CA SER A 64 -5.14 35.43 -5.32
C SER A 64 -5.21 36.69 -6.21
N LYS A 65 -4.35 37.70 -5.95
CA LYS A 65 -4.23 38.90 -6.79
C LYS A 65 -3.81 38.57 -8.24
N ALA A 66 -2.94 37.57 -8.40
CA ALA A 66 -2.52 37.06 -9.70
C ALA A 66 -3.57 36.16 -10.39
N LYS A 67 -4.75 35.95 -9.76
CA LYS A 67 -5.81 35.03 -10.23
C LYS A 67 -5.30 33.60 -10.50
N LYS A 68 -4.32 33.16 -9.71
CA LYS A 68 -3.74 31.81 -9.76
C LYS A 68 -4.27 30.96 -8.63
N THR A 69 -4.58 29.71 -8.94
CA THR A 69 -4.97 28.72 -7.94
C THR A 69 -3.72 28.03 -7.41
N ALA A 70 -3.49 28.10 -6.10
CA ALA A 70 -2.25 27.70 -5.45
C ALA A 70 -2.42 26.62 -4.38
N GLY A 71 -3.64 26.42 -3.88
CA GLY A 71 -3.96 25.37 -2.93
C GLY A 71 -5.29 24.69 -3.20
N VAL A 72 -5.55 23.62 -2.47
CA VAL A 72 -6.77 22.83 -2.56
C VAL A 72 -7.36 22.68 -1.16
N PHE A 73 -8.60 23.13 -0.95
CA PHE A 73 -9.31 22.97 0.30
C PHE A 73 -9.65 21.49 0.53
N LEU A 74 -9.55 21.03 1.77
CA LEU A 74 -9.67 19.60 2.11
C LEU A 74 -11.13 19.15 2.33
N PHE A 75 -12.08 20.06 2.40
CA PHE A 75 -13.47 19.76 2.73
C PHE A 75 -14.39 20.26 1.64
N ASP A 76 -15.58 19.67 1.53
CA ASP A 76 -16.69 20.38 0.89
C ASP A 76 -17.08 21.53 1.84
N PRO A 77 -16.93 22.81 1.45
CA PRO A 77 -17.10 23.90 2.40
C PRO A 77 -18.58 24.13 2.78
N VAL A 78 -19.52 23.49 2.09
CA VAL A 78 -20.96 23.58 2.38
C VAL A 78 -21.40 22.46 3.32
N SER A 79 -21.00 21.20 3.04
CA SER A 79 -21.32 20.08 3.94
C SER A 79 -20.34 19.95 5.11
N ARG A 80 -19.15 20.56 4.98
CA ARG A 80 -17.98 20.56 5.89
C ARG A 80 -17.28 19.22 6.04
N GLN A 81 -17.80 18.20 5.38
CA GLN A 81 -17.22 16.87 5.38
C GLN A 81 -15.94 16.84 4.55
N ARG A 82 -14.98 16.04 5.02
CA ARG A 82 -13.73 15.78 4.29
C ARG A 82 -14.04 15.26 2.90
N LEU A 83 -13.50 15.92 1.88
CA LEU A 83 -13.70 15.56 0.49
C LEU A 83 -12.39 15.69 -0.27
N GLU A 84 -11.87 14.56 -0.73
CA GLU A 84 -10.70 14.57 -1.61
C GLU A 84 -11.03 15.14 -2.97
N LEU A 85 -10.08 15.89 -3.54
CA LEU A 85 -10.26 16.52 -4.85
C LEU A 85 -10.60 15.50 -5.94
N GLY A 86 -9.97 14.32 -5.91
CA GLY A 86 -10.24 13.23 -6.86
C GLY A 86 -11.63 12.58 -6.70
N LYS A 87 -12.31 12.83 -5.58
CA LYS A 87 -13.68 12.36 -5.29
C LYS A 87 -14.74 13.45 -5.46
N ALA A 88 -14.31 14.69 -5.68
CA ALA A 88 -15.22 15.82 -5.91
C ALA A 88 -15.98 15.61 -7.22
N LEU A 89 -17.31 15.78 -7.20
CA LEU A 89 -18.10 15.76 -8.43
C LEU A 89 -17.83 17.00 -9.26
N VAL A 90 -17.65 18.14 -8.58
CA VAL A 90 -17.32 19.42 -9.18
C VAL A 90 -16.45 20.26 -8.26
N THR A 91 -15.79 21.25 -8.83
CA THR A 91 -14.87 22.15 -8.12
C THR A 91 -15.16 23.60 -8.46
N ALA A 92 -14.73 24.52 -7.60
CA ALA A 92 -14.69 25.95 -7.88
C ALA A 92 -13.42 26.57 -7.29
N ASP A 93 -12.81 27.50 -8.01
CA ASP A 93 -11.62 28.22 -7.55
C ASP A 93 -12.04 29.58 -6.97
N TYR A 94 -11.60 29.90 -5.76
CA TYR A 94 -11.89 31.17 -5.11
C TYR A 94 -10.72 31.60 -4.22
N ALA A 95 -10.33 32.89 -4.31
CA ALA A 95 -9.24 33.48 -3.53
C ALA A 95 -7.91 32.69 -3.56
N GLY A 96 -7.59 32.06 -4.69
CA GLY A 96 -6.37 31.27 -4.87
C GLY A 96 -6.43 29.84 -4.33
N ILE A 97 -7.61 29.37 -3.90
CA ILE A 97 -7.84 28.00 -3.41
C ILE A 97 -8.90 27.31 -4.26
N ARG A 98 -8.69 26.03 -4.57
CA ARG A 98 -9.67 25.15 -5.18
C ARG A 98 -10.53 24.47 -4.11
N TYR A 99 -11.84 24.63 -4.21
CA TYR A 99 -12.81 23.99 -3.33
C TYR A 99 -13.46 22.79 -4.03
N PRO A 100 -13.39 21.58 -3.44
CA PRO A 100 -14.11 20.41 -3.92
C PRO A 100 -15.57 20.42 -3.42
N PHE A 101 -16.50 19.85 -4.20
CA PHE A 101 -17.89 19.70 -3.80
C PHE A 101 -18.41 18.29 -4.05
N ALA A 102 -19.17 17.76 -3.09
CA ALA A 102 -19.80 16.45 -3.16
C ALA A 102 -21.07 16.47 -4.04
N SER A 103 -21.57 17.65 -4.40
CA SER A 103 -22.74 17.84 -5.25
C SER A 103 -22.70 19.17 -6.01
N GLU A 104 -23.41 19.26 -7.14
CA GLU A 104 -23.56 20.53 -7.86
C GLU A 104 -24.29 21.58 -7.02
N GLU A 105 -25.25 21.14 -6.18
CA GLU A 105 -26.00 22.02 -5.28
C GLU A 105 -25.08 22.74 -4.28
N ASN A 106 -24.12 22.02 -3.69
CA ASN A 106 -23.14 22.62 -2.78
C ASN A 106 -22.27 23.64 -3.51
N LYS A 107 -21.83 23.33 -4.73
CA LYS A 107 -21.10 24.30 -5.55
C LYS A 107 -21.95 25.54 -5.85
N THR A 108 -23.23 25.38 -6.19
CA THR A 108 -24.13 26.51 -6.43
C THR A 108 -24.27 27.40 -5.18
N LYS A 109 -24.46 26.80 -4.00
CA LYS A 109 -24.51 27.53 -2.72
C LYS A 109 -23.20 28.29 -2.45
N PHE A 110 -22.06 27.65 -2.67
CA PHE A 110 -20.76 28.27 -2.50
C PHE A 110 -20.56 29.45 -3.46
N VAL A 111 -20.82 29.26 -4.76
CA VAL A 111 -20.61 30.31 -5.77
C VAL A 111 -21.55 31.51 -5.56
N ALA A 112 -22.74 31.29 -4.99
CA ALA A 112 -23.66 32.38 -4.64
C ALA A 112 -23.14 33.26 -3.49
N ASN A 113 -22.34 32.71 -2.57
CA ASN A 113 -21.79 33.45 -1.44
C ASN A 113 -20.41 32.91 -0.98
N PRO A 114 -19.36 33.02 -1.79
CA PRO A 114 -18.11 32.31 -1.52
C PRO A 114 -17.39 32.87 -0.28
N THR A 115 -17.60 34.15 0.04
CA THR A 115 -17.01 34.80 1.23
C THR A 115 -17.51 34.20 2.54
N SER A 116 -18.75 33.71 2.63
CA SER A 116 -19.25 33.10 3.88
C SER A 116 -18.65 31.73 4.15
N PHE A 117 -18.30 30.99 3.09
CA PHE A 117 -17.78 29.62 3.18
C PHE A 117 -16.25 29.56 3.21
N ALA A 118 -15.58 30.46 2.47
CA ALA A 118 -14.13 30.54 2.38
C ALA A 118 -13.48 31.38 3.49
N LYS A 119 -14.27 31.96 4.40
CA LYS A 119 -13.74 32.76 5.51
C LYS A 119 -12.87 31.87 6.40
N LEU A 120 -11.62 32.30 6.62
CA LEU A 120 -10.69 31.66 7.53
C LEU A 120 -10.76 32.37 8.89
N PRO A 121 -11.07 31.66 9.99
CA PRO A 121 -10.94 32.23 11.32
C PRO A 121 -9.47 32.51 11.68
N GLU A 122 -9.25 33.48 12.57
CA GLU A 122 -7.89 33.84 13.04
C GLU A 122 -7.26 32.78 13.95
N LYS A 123 -8.09 31.88 14.48
CA LYS A 123 -7.71 30.81 15.40
C LYS A 123 -8.30 29.48 14.95
N GLU A 124 -7.64 28.40 15.32
CA GLU A 124 -8.10 27.04 15.08
C GLU A 124 -7.77 26.13 16.27
N ALA A 125 -8.35 24.94 16.26
CA ALA A 125 -8.03 23.87 17.18
C ALA A 125 -8.04 22.53 16.43
N LEU A 126 -6.87 21.90 16.33
CA LEU A 126 -6.70 20.52 15.87
C LEU A 126 -7.01 19.53 17.01
N TYR A 127 -8.23 19.65 17.52
CA TYR A 127 -8.74 18.88 18.64
C TYR A 127 -10.24 18.81 18.53
N CYS A 128 -10.81 17.61 18.68
CA CYS A 128 -12.25 17.40 18.62
C CYS A 128 -12.86 17.53 20.02
N PRO A 129 -13.68 18.56 20.31
CA PRO A 129 -14.31 18.73 21.62
C PRO A 129 -15.34 17.63 21.95
N VAL A 130 -15.94 17.03 20.91
CA VAL A 130 -16.95 15.97 21.03
C VAL A 130 -16.29 14.63 21.30
N GLY A 131 -15.27 14.27 20.51
CA GLY A 131 -14.49 13.04 20.67
C GLY A 131 -13.46 13.09 21.80
N LYS A 132 -13.14 14.29 22.30
CA LYS A 132 -12.12 14.56 23.33
C LYS A 132 -10.74 14.02 22.96
N GLU A 133 -10.36 14.20 21.70
CA GLU A 133 -9.09 13.70 21.18
C GLU A 133 -8.42 14.71 20.24
N ALA A 134 -7.10 14.61 20.13
CA ALA A 134 -6.33 15.42 19.20
C ALA A 134 -6.60 14.98 17.75
N VAL A 135 -6.67 15.95 16.85
CA VAL A 135 -6.73 15.70 15.41
C VAL A 135 -5.31 15.87 14.86
N PRO A 136 -4.64 14.82 14.36
CA PRO A 136 -3.21 14.89 14.07
C PRO A 136 -2.79 15.90 12.98
N SER A 137 -3.68 16.21 12.05
CA SER A 137 -3.48 17.17 10.96
C SER A 137 -4.83 17.56 10.34
N TYR A 138 -4.84 18.57 9.47
CA TYR A 138 -6.07 18.96 8.77
C TYR A 138 -6.63 17.83 7.91
N SER A 139 -5.76 17.10 7.21
CA SER A 139 -6.14 15.94 6.40
C SER A 139 -6.72 14.77 7.19
N LYS A 140 -6.43 14.66 8.50
CA LYS A 140 -7.01 13.64 9.39
C LYS A 140 -8.32 14.08 10.05
N ALA A 141 -8.73 15.33 9.89
CA ALA A 141 -10.04 15.77 10.32
C ALA A 141 -11.12 15.23 9.36
N SER A 142 -12.23 14.76 9.91
CA SER A 142 -13.37 14.28 9.13
C SER A 142 -14.38 15.38 8.81
N ASP A 143 -14.38 16.45 9.61
CA ASP A 143 -15.33 17.57 9.57
C ASP A 143 -14.70 18.79 10.28
N TYR A 144 -15.27 19.98 10.09
CA TYR A 144 -14.88 21.18 10.83
C TYR A 144 -16.09 22.06 11.18
N VAL A 145 -15.97 22.81 12.28
CA VAL A 145 -16.99 23.77 12.71
C VAL A 145 -16.33 25.07 13.13
N ASP A 146 -16.84 26.20 12.63
CA ASP A 146 -16.42 27.51 13.09
C ASP A 146 -17.34 27.99 14.22
N HIS A 147 -16.77 28.29 15.38
CA HIS A 147 -17.51 28.82 16.53
C HIS A 147 -16.68 29.85 17.29
N ASN A 148 -17.27 31.01 17.59
CA ASN A 148 -16.61 32.13 18.29
C ASN A 148 -15.23 32.53 17.73
N GLY A 149 -15.10 32.52 16.39
CA GLY A 149 -13.86 32.90 15.72
C GLY A 149 -12.75 31.84 15.78
N VAL A 150 -13.08 30.60 16.18
CA VAL A 150 -12.17 29.44 16.17
C VAL A 150 -12.70 28.37 15.22
N ARG A 151 -11.85 27.85 14.33
CA ARG A 151 -12.14 26.64 13.56
C ARG A 151 -11.79 25.39 14.36
N TRP A 152 -12.77 24.60 14.73
CA TRP A 152 -12.60 23.33 15.43
C TRP A 152 -12.63 22.18 14.44
N PHE A 153 -11.56 21.37 14.41
CA PHE A 153 -11.49 20.18 13.58
C PHE A 153 -12.03 18.96 14.32
N MET A 154 -12.84 18.17 13.64
CA MET A 154 -13.55 17.03 14.21
C MET A 154 -12.86 15.71 13.86
N CYS A 155 -12.76 14.80 14.83
CA CYS A 155 -12.18 13.47 14.61
C CYS A 155 -13.08 12.60 13.72
N CYS A 156 -14.40 12.85 13.74
CA CYS A 156 -15.40 12.05 13.07
C CYS A 156 -16.44 12.92 12.33
N ALA A 157 -16.99 12.44 11.21
CA ALA A 157 -17.98 13.18 10.42
C ALA A 157 -19.30 13.44 11.16
N GLY A 158 -19.59 12.66 12.22
CA GLY A 158 -20.77 12.84 13.06
C GLY A 158 -20.59 13.80 14.22
N CYS A 159 -19.38 14.35 14.40
CA CYS A 159 -19.02 15.12 15.59
C CYS A 159 -19.40 16.62 15.46
N GLY A 160 -19.47 17.18 14.25
CA GLY A 160 -19.77 18.61 14.06
C GLY A 160 -21.21 19.00 14.42
N ALA A 161 -22.21 18.23 13.99
CA ALA A 161 -23.61 18.56 14.24
C ALA A 161 -23.98 18.62 15.75
N PRO A 162 -23.54 17.66 16.61
CA PRO A 162 -23.70 17.79 18.06
C PRO A 162 -23.01 19.03 18.62
N PHE A 163 -21.81 19.37 18.15
CA PHE A 163 -21.06 20.54 18.61
C PHE A 163 -21.78 21.86 18.27
N GLU A 164 -22.31 22.01 17.06
CA GLU A 164 -23.07 23.20 16.67
C GLU A 164 -24.35 23.40 17.46
N LYS A 165 -25.03 22.29 17.78
CA LYS A 165 -26.29 22.31 18.52
C LYS A 165 -26.09 22.76 19.97
N GLU A 166 -25.00 22.31 20.61
CA GLU A 166 -24.72 22.57 22.03
C GLU A 166 -23.23 22.91 22.27
N PRO A 167 -22.67 24.00 21.72
CA PRO A 167 -21.22 24.24 21.76
C PRO A 167 -20.70 24.42 23.18
N THR A 168 -21.48 25.06 24.06
CA THR A 168 -21.15 25.26 25.47
C THR A 168 -20.98 23.96 26.26
N LYS A 169 -21.61 22.86 25.81
CA LYS A 169 -21.47 21.52 26.42
C LYS A 169 -20.10 20.91 26.19
N TYR A 170 -19.47 21.22 25.05
CA TYR A 170 -18.19 20.63 24.65
C TYR A 170 -17.01 21.59 24.89
N LEU A 171 -17.27 22.90 24.93
CA LEU A 171 -16.28 23.92 25.27
C LEU A 171 -16.14 24.09 26.79
N VAL A 172 -15.74 23.00 27.45
CA VAL A 172 -15.51 22.96 28.90
C VAL A 172 -14.24 23.71 29.32
N PRO A 173 -14.08 24.13 30.59
CA PRO A 173 -12.88 24.81 31.06
C PRO A 173 -11.58 24.06 30.71
N GLY A 174 -10.58 24.79 30.19
CA GLY A 174 -9.29 24.23 29.78
C GLY A 174 -9.23 23.73 28.33
N ILE A 175 -10.32 23.84 27.55
CA ILE A 175 -10.34 23.53 26.12
C ILE A 175 -9.52 24.54 25.30
N ASP A 176 -9.37 25.75 25.81
CA ASP A 176 -8.68 26.89 25.20
C ASP A 176 -7.18 26.62 24.97
N LYS A 177 -6.57 25.70 25.73
CA LYS A 177 -5.18 25.25 25.51
C LYS A 177 -4.94 24.60 24.15
N HIS A 178 -6.01 24.15 23.49
CA HIS A 178 -5.95 23.56 22.14
C HIS A 178 -6.14 24.59 21.03
N VAL A 179 -6.43 25.85 21.39
CA VAL A 179 -6.67 26.93 20.42
C VAL A 179 -5.38 27.66 20.12
N HIS A 180 -5.01 27.72 18.85
CA HIS A 180 -3.80 28.39 18.37
C HIS A 180 -4.05 29.12 17.04
N ALA A 181 -3.10 29.93 16.59
CA ALA A 181 -3.14 30.48 15.24
C ALA A 181 -2.95 29.35 14.20
N PRO A 182 -3.50 29.47 12.98
CA PRO A 182 -3.29 28.48 11.93
C PRO A 182 -1.81 28.13 11.73
N ALA A 183 -1.50 26.85 11.89
CA ALA A 183 -0.14 26.34 11.78
C ALA A 183 0.10 25.75 10.39
N VAL A 184 1.33 25.90 9.86
CA VAL A 184 1.73 25.14 8.68
C VAL A 184 2.18 23.77 9.14
N LEU A 185 1.47 22.74 8.68
CA LEU A 185 1.77 21.34 9.00
C LEU A 185 2.34 20.64 7.78
N ALA A 186 3.11 19.57 8.01
CA ALA A 186 3.40 18.63 6.93
C ALA A 186 2.08 18.05 6.42
N GLY A 187 1.81 18.23 5.14
CA GLY A 187 0.58 17.77 4.54
C GLY A 187 0.69 16.32 4.11
N SER A 188 -0.40 15.56 4.24
CA SER A 188 -0.51 14.28 3.55
C SER A 188 -0.78 14.59 2.08
N GLY A 189 0.29 14.73 1.32
CA GLY A 189 0.20 15.12 -0.06
C GLY A 189 -0.46 14.09 -0.96
N GLU A 190 -1.74 14.26 -1.28
CA GLU A 190 -2.36 13.62 -2.44
C GLU A 190 -1.92 14.36 -3.72
N SER A 191 -0.67 14.16 -4.13
CA SER A 191 -0.41 13.94 -5.55
C SER A 191 -0.56 12.43 -5.76
N ALA A 192 -1.21 12.04 -6.85
CA ALA A 192 -1.34 10.63 -7.21
C ALA A 192 0.04 9.96 -7.24
N LYS A 193 0.39 9.22 -6.18
CA LYS A 193 1.33 8.09 -6.13
C LYS A 193 1.48 7.55 -4.69
N THR A 194 1.09 6.29 -4.55
CA THR A 194 1.73 5.24 -3.71
C THR A 194 2.29 5.67 -2.36
N THR A 195 1.71 5.13 -1.29
CA THR A 195 2.37 4.85 -0.01
C THR A 195 3.84 4.49 -0.25
N GLN A 196 4.73 5.45 0.01
CA GLN A 196 6.16 5.22 0.20
C GLN A 196 6.44 5.69 1.61
N THR A 197 6.72 4.73 2.48
CA THR A 197 7.41 5.05 3.72
C THR A 197 8.77 5.64 3.32
N SER A 198 9.12 6.84 3.80
CA SER A 198 10.38 7.46 3.39
C SER A 198 11.52 6.53 3.78
N THR A 199 12.28 6.03 2.80
CA THR A 199 13.44 5.19 3.02
C THR A 199 14.36 5.83 4.05
N LYS A 200 14.51 5.19 5.20
CA LYS A 200 15.42 5.60 6.26
C LYS A 200 16.67 4.77 6.12
N SER A 201 17.61 5.23 5.28
CA SER A 201 18.90 4.58 5.07
C SER A 201 19.97 5.04 6.06
N LYS A 202 19.74 6.12 6.83
CA LYS A 202 20.68 6.60 7.86
C LYS A 202 20.06 6.56 9.25
N VAL A 203 20.83 6.08 10.22
CA VAL A 203 20.44 5.99 11.62
C VAL A 203 21.61 6.41 12.50
N SER A 204 21.44 7.48 13.27
CA SER A 204 22.39 7.88 14.32
C SER A 204 22.01 7.24 15.66
N PHE A 205 22.99 6.77 16.42
CA PHE A 205 22.81 6.14 17.73
C PHE A 205 24.04 6.35 18.62
N GLY A 206 23.88 7.14 19.69
CA GLY A 206 25.01 7.58 20.51
C GLY A 206 26.00 8.40 19.68
N LYS A 207 27.29 8.06 19.77
CA LYS A 207 28.37 8.66 18.95
C LYS A 207 28.52 8.02 17.56
N TYR A 208 27.66 7.06 17.22
CA TYR A 208 27.77 6.32 15.98
C TYR A 208 26.70 6.73 14.97
N GLU A 209 27.01 6.55 13.69
CA GLU A 209 26.06 6.61 12.60
C GLU A 209 26.19 5.36 11.74
N ALA A 210 25.06 4.78 11.36
CA ALA A 210 25.00 3.71 10.38
C ALA A 210 24.25 4.19 9.13
N GLU A 211 24.81 3.89 7.96
CA GLU A 211 24.25 4.18 6.65
C GLU A 211 24.13 2.90 5.83
N LEU A 212 22.91 2.55 5.42
CA LEU A 212 22.63 1.51 4.44
C LEU A 212 22.81 2.10 3.03
N ARG A 213 23.80 1.61 2.28
CA ARG A 213 24.16 2.11 0.95
C ARG A 213 23.28 1.45 -0.10
N LEU A 214 22.13 2.06 -0.33
CA LEU A 214 21.17 1.55 -1.32
C LEU A 214 21.68 1.80 -2.75
N PRO A 215 21.49 0.85 -3.69
CA PRO A 215 21.78 1.06 -5.10
C PRO A 215 21.02 2.27 -5.67
N ASP A 216 21.63 3.03 -6.59
CA ASP A 216 21.01 4.20 -7.24
C ASP A 216 19.71 3.85 -7.99
N GLU A 217 19.70 2.68 -8.61
CA GLU A 217 18.53 2.07 -9.24
C GLU A 217 17.42 1.67 -8.26
N GLY A 218 17.70 1.58 -6.96
CA GLY A 218 16.82 1.08 -5.90
C GLY A 218 16.80 -0.45 -5.77
N LEU A 219 15.99 -0.94 -4.83
CA LEU A 219 15.82 -2.36 -4.56
C LEU A 219 14.64 -2.93 -5.34
N PHE A 220 14.76 -4.19 -5.78
CA PHE A 220 13.75 -4.87 -6.58
C PHE A 220 13.42 -6.24 -5.98
N ALA A 221 12.14 -6.59 -5.98
CA ALA A 221 11.67 -7.91 -5.57
C ALA A 221 12.10 -9.01 -6.56
N GLY A 222 12.16 -10.24 -6.08
CA GLY A 222 12.57 -11.41 -6.86
C GLY A 222 14.08 -11.54 -7.05
N GLU A 223 14.87 -10.59 -6.53
CA GLU A 223 16.33 -10.58 -6.62
C GLU A 223 16.97 -10.85 -5.25
N GLU A 224 18.02 -11.68 -5.24
CA GLU A 224 19.01 -11.64 -4.16
C GLU A 224 19.90 -10.42 -4.40
N VAL A 225 20.02 -9.55 -3.40
CA VAL A 225 20.85 -8.37 -3.42
C VAL A 225 21.73 -8.35 -2.18
N ASP A 226 23.02 -8.16 -2.37
CA ASP A 226 23.95 -7.89 -1.28
C ASP A 226 24.11 -6.37 -1.17
N ILE A 227 23.73 -5.83 -0.02
CA ILE A 227 23.76 -4.38 0.25
C ILE A 227 24.80 -4.11 1.32
N GLU A 228 25.64 -3.11 1.09
CA GLU A 228 26.57 -2.64 2.09
C GLU A 228 25.89 -1.69 3.09
N PHE A 229 26.25 -1.80 4.36
CA PHE A 229 26.03 -0.73 5.33
C PHE A 229 27.36 -0.34 5.99
N ARG A 230 27.53 0.96 6.21
CA ARG A 230 28.70 1.51 6.89
C ARG A 230 28.34 1.98 8.28
N VAL A 231 29.18 1.67 9.26
CA VAL A 231 29.10 2.19 10.63
C VAL A 231 30.34 3.05 10.93
N VAL A 232 30.12 4.29 11.34
CA VAL A 232 31.18 5.25 11.67
C VAL A 232 31.06 5.80 13.09
N ASP A 233 32.19 6.19 13.69
CA ASP A 233 32.23 6.99 14.92
C ASP A 233 32.31 8.48 14.55
N THR A 234 31.22 9.22 14.79
CA THR A 234 31.09 10.63 14.38
C THR A 234 31.95 11.59 15.20
N THR A 235 32.64 11.09 16.23
CA THR A 235 33.59 11.89 17.05
C THR A 235 35.02 11.80 16.54
N GLN A 236 35.33 10.86 15.63
CA GLN A 236 36.67 10.63 15.11
C GLN A 236 36.67 10.78 13.59
N LYS A 237 37.49 11.70 13.06
CA LYS A 237 37.75 11.74 11.62
C LYS A 237 38.66 10.59 11.23
N ASP A 238 38.42 10.03 10.05
CA ASP A 238 39.32 9.05 9.48
C ASP A 238 40.63 9.75 9.03
N ALA A 239 41.76 9.10 9.25
CA ALA A 239 43.08 9.66 8.92
C ALA A 239 43.46 9.45 7.45
N VAL A 240 42.74 8.56 6.75
CA VAL A 240 43.04 8.09 5.39
C VAL A 240 41.87 8.41 4.45
N GLU A 241 40.63 8.23 4.90
CA GLU A 241 39.42 8.48 4.10
C GLU A 241 38.78 9.85 4.41
N ALA A 242 38.11 10.43 3.42
CA ALA A 242 37.30 11.62 3.63
C ALA A 242 36.03 11.23 4.41
N GLY A 243 36.02 11.45 5.73
CA GLY A 243 34.84 11.20 6.56
C GLY A 243 35.14 10.87 8.02
N PHE A 244 34.19 10.20 8.65
CA PHE A 244 34.33 9.68 10.00
C PHE A 244 34.93 8.27 9.98
N LYS A 245 35.69 7.95 11.04
CA LYS A 245 36.40 6.68 11.17
C LYS A 245 35.43 5.51 11.21
N GLY A 246 35.67 4.50 10.37
CA GLY A 246 34.89 3.27 10.34
C GLY A 246 35.04 2.44 11.61
N VAL A 247 33.93 1.91 12.13
CA VAL A 247 33.93 1.04 13.31
C VAL A 247 34.13 -0.40 12.87
N GLY A 248 35.37 -0.88 12.97
CA GLY A 248 35.72 -2.26 12.63
C GLY A 248 35.30 -3.29 13.67
N ALA A 249 35.38 -4.56 13.30
CA ALA A 249 35.18 -5.73 14.16
C ALA A 249 33.81 -5.81 14.87
N ILE A 250 32.77 -5.16 14.33
CA ILE A 250 31.39 -5.37 14.80
C ILE A 250 30.98 -6.81 14.46
N GLU A 251 30.31 -7.46 15.40
CA GLU A 251 29.50 -8.65 15.12
C GLU A 251 28.06 -8.18 14.91
N ALA A 252 27.55 -8.37 13.70
CA ALA A 252 26.26 -7.86 13.30
C ALA A 252 25.32 -9.01 12.89
N THR A 253 24.06 -8.90 13.28
CA THR A 253 22.98 -9.78 12.82
C THR A 253 21.82 -8.94 12.34
N ALA A 254 21.05 -9.46 11.38
CA ALA A 254 19.94 -8.77 10.77
C ALA A 254 18.64 -9.59 10.88
N VAL A 255 17.52 -8.89 11.08
CA VAL A 255 16.16 -9.41 10.95
C VAL A 255 15.41 -8.49 10.00
N MET A 256 14.70 -9.06 9.03
CA MET A 256 13.92 -8.31 8.06
C MET A 256 12.44 -8.71 8.15
N THR A 257 11.57 -7.72 8.23
CA THR A 257 10.11 -7.89 8.34
C THR A 257 9.38 -6.99 7.34
N MET A 258 8.10 -7.31 7.08
CA MET A 258 7.19 -6.46 6.32
C MET A 258 6.01 -6.08 7.21
N PRO A 259 6.06 -4.95 7.95
CA PRO A 259 5.06 -4.61 8.98
C PRO A 259 3.62 -4.56 8.47
N SER A 260 3.40 -4.24 7.19
CA SER A 260 2.09 -4.22 6.56
C SER A 260 1.47 -5.62 6.32
N MET A 261 2.23 -6.70 6.54
CA MET A 261 1.78 -8.08 6.31
C MET A 261 2.20 -8.97 7.49
N GLN A 262 1.46 -8.89 8.60
CA GLN A 262 1.77 -9.60 9.85
C GLN A 262 1.83 -11.13 9.72
N GLY A 263 1.21 -11.72 8.68
CA GLY A 263 1.27 -13.15 8.39
C GLY A 263 2.53 -13.64 7.67
N MET A 264 3.45 -12.74 7.31
CA MET A 264 4.72 -13.06 6.66
C MET A 264 5.82 -13.41 7.67
N PRO A 265 6.52 -14.55 7.52
CA PRO A 265 7.68 -14.87 8.33
C PRO A 265 8.80 -13.83 8.21
N GLU A 266 9.47 -13.57 9.33
CA GLU A 266 10.69 -12.77 9.33
C GLU A 266 11.83 -13.48 8.55
N ALA A 267 12.61 -12.71 7.80
CA ALA A 267 13.83 -13.19 7.19
C ALA A 267 15.03 -12.86 8.10
N ARG A 268 16.01 -13.74 8.15
CA ARG A 268 17.28 -13.57 8.88
C ARG A 268 18.42 -13.53 7.86
N PRO A 269 18.58 -12.41 7.14
CA PRO A 269 19.60 -12.29 6.10
C PRO A 269 21.00 -12.44 6.70
N LYS A 270 21.91 -13.00 5.90
CA LYS A 270 23.29 -13.20 6.33
C LYS A 270 24.01 -11.86 6.31
N VAL A 271 24.70 -11.54 7.39
CA VAL A 271 25.57 -10.37 7.50
C VAL A 271 27.02 -10.82 7.45
N HIS A 272 27.86 -10.12 6.70
CA HIS A 272 29.29 -10.39 6.62
C HIS A 272 30.11 -9.10 6.74
N ARG A 273 31.40 -9.27 7.03
CA ARG A 273 32.36 -8.16 7.07
C ARG A 273 32.87 -7.89 5.68
N GLU A 274 33.01 -6.61 5.34
CA GLU A 274 33.80 -6.22 4.18
C GLU A 274 35.27 -6.09 4.56
N GLY A 275 36.14 -6.06 3.55
CA GLY A 275 37.59 -5.89 3.74
C GLY A 275 38.00 -4.53 4.32
N VAL A 276 37.06 -3.61 4.51
CA VAL A 276 37.25 -2.24 4.99
C VAL A 276 36.63 -2.07 6.37
N PRO A 277 37.38 -1.60 7.39
CA PRO A 277 36.81 -1.32 8.71
C PRO A 277 35.62 -0.37 8.64
N GLY A 278 34.50 -0.77 9.24
CA GLY A 278 33.26 0.00 9.21
C GLY A 278 32.28 -0.41 8.12
N ASP A 279 32.71 -1.12 7.08
CA ASP A 279 31.84 -1.61 6.00
C ASP A 279 31.46 -3.09 6.23
N TYR A 280 30.19 -3.38 6.03
CA TYR A 280 29.59 -4.71 6.23
C TYR A 280 28.56 -4.96 5.13
N GLY A 281 28.42 -6.21 4.68
CA GLY A 281 27.42 -6.62 3.70
C GLY A 281 26.23 -7.34 4.34
N VAL A 282 25.06 -7.24 3.74
CA VAL A 282 23.85 -7.97 4.12
C VAL A 282 23.14 -8.54 2.89
N GLU A 283 23.04 -9.88 2.85
CA GLU A 283 22.43 -10.63 1.74
C GLU A 283 20.89 -10.69 1.89
N LEU A 284 20.18 -9.89 1.11
CA LEU A 284 18.73 -9.68 1.19
C LEU A 284 17.99 -10.32 0.00
N TYR A 285 16.78 -10.80 0.25
CA TYR A 285 15.86 -11.26 -0.79
C TYR A 285 14.45 -10.76 -0.47
N PHE A 286 13.85 -10.07 -1.43
CA PHE A 286 12.51 -9.48 -1.26
C PHE A 286 11.50 -10.23 -2.15
N PRO A 287 10.52 -10.95 -1.60
CA PRO A 287 9.59 -11.74 -2.42
C PRO A 287 8.61 -10.93 -3.25
N HIS A 288 8.23 -9.75 -2.76
CA HIS A 288 7.35 -8.81 -3.46
C HIS A 288 7.74 -7.38 -3.08
N GLY A 289 7.34 -6.39 -3.88
CA GLY A 289 7.63 -5.00 -3.55
C GLY A 289 6.82 -4.49 -2.36
N GLY A 290 7.30 -3.42 -1.74
CA GLY A 290 6.71 -2.77 -0.57
C GLY A 290 7.73 -2.29 0.43
N ASP A 291 7.21 -1.81 1.56
CA ASP A 291 8.03 -1.30 2.65
C ASP A 291 8.49 -2.47 3.52
N TYR A 292 9.81 -2.56 3.70
CA TYR A 292 10.44 -3.52 4.60
C TYR A 292 11.18 -2.79 5.72
N GLN A 293 11.17 -3.40 6.90
CA GLN A 293 12.03 -2.99 8.01
C GLN A 293 13.20 -3.97 8.12
N ILE A 294 14.42 -3.44 8.19
CA ILE A 294 15.66 -4.20 8.42
C ILE A 294 16.21 -3.79 9.78
N ASP A 295 16.03 -4.64 10.78
CA ASP A 295 16.54 -4.47 12.13
C ASP A 295 17.95 -5.06 12.22
N LEU A 296 18.94 -4.23 12.55
CA LEU A 296 20.31 -4.67 12.84
C LEU A 296 20.56 -4.67 14.35
N ALA A 297 21.16 -5.76 14.83
CA ALA A 297 21.77 -5.83 16.15
C ALA A 297 23.29 -5.81 15.98
N LEU A 298 23.93 -4.75 16.44
CA LEU A 298 25.35 -4.44 16.28
C LEU A 298 26.06 -4.60 17.63
N ASN A 299 26.89 -5.63 17.79
CA ASN A 299 27.73 -5.77 18.97
C ASN A 299 29.04 -5.01 18.75
N ILE A 300 29.13 -3.81 19.33
CA ILE A 300 30.27 -2.90 19.13
C ILE A 300 31.35 -3.20 20.16
N PRO A 301 32.61 -3.46 19.74
CA PRO A 301 33.71 -3.73 20.67
C PRO A 301 33.87 -2.62 21.73
N GLY A 302 33.84 -3.01 23.01
CA GLY A 302 33.97 -2.09 24.15
C GLY A 302 32.70 -1.32 24.54
N GLU A 303 31.62 -1.39 23.75
CA GLU A 303 30.37 -0.63 23.96
C GLU A 303 29.14 -1.53 24.07
N GLY A 304 29.24 -2.78 23.61
CA GLY A 304 28.19 -3.79 23.68
C GLY A 304 27.13 -3.65 22.59
N LEU A 305 25.98 -4.30 22.81
CA LEU A 305 24.92 -4.44 21.81
C LEU A 305 24.14 -3.13 21.61
N LYS A 306 24.01 -2.70 20.35
CA LYS A 306 23.13 -1.61 19.90
C LYS A 306 22.13 -2.15 18.87
N LYS A 307 20.89 -1.65 18.89
CA LYS A 307 19.85 -2.01 17.93
C LYS A 307 19.45 -0.81 17.11
N ILE A 308 19.39 -0.98 15.79
CA ILE A 308 18.96 0.05 14.84
C ILE A 308 18.03 -0.57 13.81
N ALA A 309 17.23 0.27 13.15
CA ALA A 309 16.29 -0.17 12.12
C ALA A 309 16.38 0.75 10.89
N PHE A 310 16.54 0.14 9.72
CA PHE A 310 16.34 0.79 8.44
C PHE A 310 14.94 0.50 7.92
N VAL A 311 14.36 1.45 7.20
CA VAL A 311 13.13 1.22 6.44
C VAL A 311 13.48 1.40 4.98
N VAL A 312 13.17 0.40 4.16
CA VAL A 312 13.48 0.40 2.73
C VAL A 312 12.22 0.19 1.91
N ASP A 313 12.04 1.04 0.90
CA ASP A 313 11.05 0.81 -0.16
C ASP A 313 11.66 -0.12 -1.21
N VAL A 314 11.03 -1.26 -1.41
CA VAL A 314 11.42 -2.25 -2.41
C VAL A 314 10.46 -2.16 -3.57
N LYS A 315 11.00 -1.82 -4.75
CA LYS A 315 10.26 -1.88 -6.01
C LYS A 315 9.99 -3.34 -6.34
N ASP A 316 8.98 -3.62 -7.13
CA ASP A 316 8.77 -5.00 -7.58
C ASP A 316 9.72 -5.38 -8.72
N GLU A 317 9.77 -6.67 -9.03
CA GLU A 317 10.68 -7.28 -10.00
C GLU A 317 10.82 -6.48 -11.31
N ARG A 318 12.06 -6.38 -11.79
CA ARG A 318 12.37 -5.70 -13.06
C ARG A 318 11.66 -6.41 -14.22
N PRO A 319 11.23 -5.69 -15.27
CA PRO A 319 10.78 -6.31 -16.51
C PRO A 319 11.85 -7.31 -16.99
N ALA A 320 11.43 -8.54 -17.27
CA ALA A 320 12.32 -9.66 -17.54
C ALA A 320 13.23 -9.41 -18.76
N THR A 321 14.42 -8.86 -18.54
CA THR A 321 15.50 -8.77 -19.53
C THR A 321 16.61 -9.77 -19.27
N THR A 322 16.67 -10.34 -18.06
CA THR A 322 17.55 -11.47 -17.74
C THR A 322 16.81 -12.44 -16.80
N GLN A 323 16.60 -13.69 -17.23
CA GLN A 323 16.15 -14.75 -16.34
C GLN A 323 17.27 -15.03 -15.33
N LYS A 324 17.22 -14.38 -14.16
CA LYS A 324 18.06 -14.76 -13.03
C LYS A 324 17.51 -16.05 -12.42
N THR A 325 18.41 -16.96 -12.07
CA THR A 325 18.03 -18.24 -11.47
C THR A 325 17.52 -17.99 -10.05
N GLN A 326 16.27 -18.36 -9.78
CA GLN A 326 15.71 -18.28 -8.43
C GLN A 326 16.54 -19.15 -7.47
N PRO A 327 16.76 -18.74 -6.21
CA PRO A 327 17.59 -19.48 -5.26
C PRO A 327 17.02 -20.85 -4.85
N TYR A 328 15.72 -21.06 -5.07
CA TYR A 328 15.06 -22.36 -4.91
C TYR A 328 14.25 -22.73 -6.15
N GLN A 329 14.02 -24.03 -6.33
CA GLN A 329 13.17 -24.60 -7.36
C GLN A 329 12.11 -25.50 -6.75
N LEU A 330 10.93 -25.53 -7.37
CA LEU A 330 9.89 -26.51 -7.08
C LEU A 330 10.00 -27.67 -8.08
N LYS A 331 10.36 -28.85 -7.58
CA LYS A 331 10.47 -30.08 -8.38
C LYS A 331 9.26 -30.97 -8.12
N VAL A 332 8.57 -31.33 -9.20
CA VAL A 332 7.64 -32.45 -9.20
C VAL A 332 8.45 -33.74 -9.26
N ILE A 333 8.21 -34.65 -8.32
CA ILE A 333 8.91 -35.93 -8.23
C ILE A 333 7.91 -37.08 -8.34
N ASP A 334 8.40 -38.26 -8.71
CA ASP A 334 7.59 -39.48 -8.89
C ASP A 334 6.34 -39.26 -9.77
N TRP A 335 6.39 -38.31 -10.71
CA TRP A 335 5.27 -38.07 -11.61
C TRP A 335 5.03 -39.31 -12.47
N PRO A 336 3.79 -39.83 -12.54
CA PRO A 336 3.52 -41.00 -13.36
C PRO A 336 3.82 -40.69 -14.83
N LYS A 337 4.28 -41.70 -15.59
CA LYS A 337 4.46 -41.59 -17.05
C LYS A 337 3.19 -41.09 -17.75
N THR A 338 2.02 -41.35 -17.15
CA THR A 338 0.73 -40.91 -17.66
C THR A 338 -0.23 -40.64 -16.50
N ALA A 339 -0.33 -39.38 -16.06
CA ALA A 339 -1.41 -38.94 -15.17
C ALA A 339 -2.71 -38.78 -15.97
N LYS A 340 -3.83 -39.31 -15.47
CA LYS A 340 -5.12 -39.27 -16.17
C LYS A 340 -6.13 -38.40 -15.43
N ALA A 341 -6.85 -37.57 -16.19
CA ALA A 341 -7.96 -36.79 -15.68
C ALA A 341 -9.05 -37.69 -15.07
N GLY A 342 -9.66 -37.24 -13.97
CA GLY A 342 -10.66 -37.98 -13.21
C GLY A 342 -10.12 -39.12 -12.36
N VAL A 343 -8.81 -39.36 -12.37
CA VAL A 343 -8.14 -40.35 -11.52
C VAL A 343 -7.29 -39.62 -10.48
N VAL A 344 -7.41 -40.03 -9.22
CA VAL A 344 -6.58 -39.49 -8.14
C VAL A 344 -5.11 -39.72 -8.45
N THR A 345 -4.33 -38.65 -8.48
CA THR A 345 -2.88 -38.67 -8.62
C THR A 345 -2.29 -38.10 -7.34
N ASN A 346 -1.40 -38.85 -6.68
CA ASN A 346 -0.69 -38.33 -5.53
C ASN A 346 0.45 -37.43 -6.02
N LEU A 347 0.23 -36.12 -6.03
CA LEU A 347 1.23 -35.14 -6.43
C LEU A 347 2.30 -35.05 -5.36
N LYS A 348 3.56 -35.32 -5.74
CA LYS A 348 4.71 -35.20 -4.86
C LYS A 348 5.63 -34.08 -5.32
N LEU A 349 6.05 -33.25 -4.37
CA LEU A 349 6.86 -32.06 -4.61
C LEU A 349 8.07 -32.03 -3.68
N ARG A 350 9.17 -31.43 -4.15
CA ARG A 350 10.31 -31.04 -3.32
C ARG A 350 10.73 -29.61 -3.65
N VAL A 351 11.05 -28.86 -2.61
CA VAL A 351 11.75 -27.58 -2.73
C VAL A 351 13.24 -27.88 -2.66
N VAL A 352 14.01 -27.44 -3.64
CA VAL A 352 15.46 -27.65 -3.68
C VAL A 352 16.18 -26.33 -3.83
N GLU A 353 17.30 -26.18 -3.14
CA GLU A 353 18.19 -25.02 -3.31
C GLU A 353 18.88 -25.13 -4.69
N SER A 354 18.75 -24.09 -5.51
CA SER A 354 19.19 -24.11 -6.91
C SER A 354 20.70 -24.29 -7.08
N LYS A 355 21.50 -23.72 -6.16
CA LYS A 355 22.96 -23.75 -6.24
C LYS A 355 23.54 -25.09 -5.82
N THR A 356 23.02 -25.70 -4.75
CA THR A 356 23.58 -26.92 -4.17
C THR A 356 22.81 -28.19 -4.53
N GLY A 357 21.56 -28.06 -4.99
CA GLY A 357 20.65 -29.18 -5.22
C GLY A 357 20.11 -29.83 -3.94
N LYS A 358 20.45 -29.31 -2.75
CA LYS A 358 19.98 -29.85 -1.47
C LYS A 358 18.47 -29.68 -1.33
N VAL A 359 17.82 -30.72 -0.79
CA VAL A 359 16.39 -30.68 -0.46
C VAL A 359 16.19 -29.81 0.77
N GLN A 360 15.31 -28.82 0.65
CA GLN A 360 14.92 -27.96 1.76
C GLN A 360 13.89 -28.69 2.64
N THR A 361 14.17 -28.80 3.94
CA THR A 361 13.32 -29.52 4.91
C THR A 361 12.91 -28.67 6.11
N SER A 362 13.28 -27.38 6.14
CA SER A 362 12.91 -26.45 7.22
C SER A 362 12.19 -25.26 6.63
N PHE A 363 10.98 -24.98 7.12
CA PHE A 363 10.12 -23.91 6.64
C PHE A 363 9.49 -23.19 7.82
N ASP A 364 9.33 -21.88 7.68
CA ASP A 364 8.57 -21.05 8.60
C ASP A 364 7.09 -21.07 8.18
N GLU A 365 6.20 -20.94 9.15
CA GLU A 365 4.76 -20.93 8.90
C GLU A 365 4.34 -19.54 8.38
N ALA A 366 3.82 -19.49 7.15
CA ALA A 366 3.21 -18.30 6.55
C ALA A 366 1.70 -18.54 6.44
N HIS A 367 0.87 -17.59 6.86
CA HIS A 367 -0.59 -17.74 6.81
C HIS A 367 -1.10 -19.09 7.38
N THR A 368 -0.56 -19.48 8.54
CA THR A 368 -0.90 -20.72 9.27
C THR A 368 -0.50 -22.05 8.59
N LYS A 369 0.27 -22.01 7.50
CA LYS A 369 0.72 -23.20 6.76
C LYS A 369 2.19 -23.05 6.33
N TYR A 370 2.85 -24.18 6.11
CA TYR A 370 4.22 -24.16 5.57
C TYR A 370 4.27 -24.11 4.04
N PHE A 371 3.17 -24.51 3.39
CA PHE A 371 3.10 -24.66 1.94
C PHE A 371 1.68 -24.33 1.46
N HIS A 372 1.55 -23.27 0.69
CA HIS A 372 0.34 -22.98 -0.09
C HIS A 372 0.56 -23.49 -1.50
N LEU A 373 -0.06 -24.63 -1.81
CA LEU A 373 0.00 -25.25 -3.12
C LEU A 373 -1.15 -24.71 -3.95
N LEU A 374 -0.81 -24.11 -5.08
CA LEU A 374 -1.80 -23.60 -6.01
C LEU A 374 -1.63 -24.30 -7.33
N ILE A 375 -2.73 -24.81 -7.88
CA ILE A 375 -2.70 -25.49 -9.17
C ILE A 375 -3.72 -24.81 -10.05
N ALA A 376 -3.28 -24.37 -11.23
CA ALA A 376 -4.14 -23.77 -12.23
C ALA A 376 -4.01 -24.53 -13.56
N SER A 377 -5.10 -24.67 -14.31
CA SER A 377 -5.01 -25.13 -15.70
C SER A 377 -4.14 -24.17 -16.53
N LYS A 378 -3.60 -24.64 -17.66
CA LYS A 378 -2.75 -23.82 -18.54
C LYS A 378 -3.42 -22.51 -18.97
N ASP A 379 -4.74 -22.56 -19.17
CA ASP A 379 -5.60 -21.43 -19.53
C ASP A 379 -6.04 -20.57 -18.33
N LEU A 380 -5.66 -20.97 -17.11
CA LEU A 380 -6.02 -20.34 -15.84
C LEU A 380 -7.53 -20.28 -15.55
N ASN A 381 -8.37 -21.08 -16.21
CA ASN A 381 -9.82 -21.12 -15.97
C ASN A 381 -10.27 -22.21 -15.00
N TRP A 382 -9.37 -23.06 -14.54
CA TRP A 382 -9.54 -23.96 -13.39
C TRP A 382 -8.44 -23.70 -12.36
N PHE A 383 -8.79 -23.75 -11.07
CA PHE A 383 -7.90 -23.45 -9.96
C PHE A 383 -8.26 -24.23 -8.70
N ILE A 384 -7.25 -24.65 -7.96
CA ILE A 384 -7.38 -25.14 -6.58
C ILE A 384 -6.25 -24.57 -5.71
N HIS A 385 -6.51 -24.52 -4.40
CA HIS A 385 -5.59 -24.10 -3.36
C HIS A 385 -5.61 -25.14 -2.25
N GLU A 386 -4.48 -25.84 -2.09
CA GLU A 386 -4.31 -26.97 -1.18
C GLU A 386 -3.10 -26.74 -0.26
N HIS A 387 -3.03 -27.51 0.82
CA HIS A 387 -1.93 -27.43 1.78
C HIS A 387 -1.33 -28.82 2.00
N PRO A 388 -0.31 -29.22 1.21
CA PRO A 388 0.30 -30.52 1.33
C PRO A 388 1.05 -30.67 2.66
N VAL A 389 1.29 -31.92 3.07
CA VAL A 389 2.07 -32.24 4.27
C VAL A 389 3.47 -32.71 3.85
N MET A 390 4.50 -32.26 4.58
CA MET A 390 5.89 -32.67 4.36
C MET A 390 6.23 -33.94 5.15
N ALA A 391 6.82 -34.92 4.49
CA ALA A 391 7.49 -36.04 5.12
C ALA A 391 8.89 -35.64 5.61
N LYS A 392 9.51 -36.47 6.48
CA LYS A 392 10.84 -36.18 7.06
C LYS A 392 11.95 -35.97 6.03
N ASP A 393 11.79 -36.52 4.82
CA ASP A 393 12.76 -36.40 3.71
C ASP A 393 12.57 -35.13 2.87
N GLY A 394 11.65 -34.23 3.25
CA GLY A 394 11.33 -33.00 2.51
C GLY A 394 10.33 -33.18 1.38
N THR A 395 9.73 -34.37 1.24
CA THR A 395 8.72 -34.64 0.21
C THR A 395 7.35 -34.16 0.68
N TRP A 396 6.75 -33.25 -0.07
CA TRP A 396 5.38 -32.78 0.11
C TRP A 396 4.43 -33.63 -0.72
N SER A 397 3.33 -34.11 -0.15
CA SER A 397 2.35 -34.95 -0.86
C SER A 397 0.92 -34.45 -0.70
N VAL A 398 0.14 -34.54 -1.77
CA VAL A 398 -1.31 -34.30 -1.75
C VAL A 398 -2.03 -35.11 -2.85
N PRO A 399 -3.17 -35.76 -2.54
CA PRO A 399 -3.98 -36.42 -3.56
C PRO A 399 -4.79 -35.39 -4.36
N ILE A 400 -4.57 -35.33 -5.67
CA ILE A 400 -5.29 -34.41 -6.58
C ILE A 400 -6.04 -35.21 -7.63
N THR A 401 -7.30 -34.85 -7.86
CA THR A 401 -8.05 -35.32 -9.03
C THR A 401 -8.15 -34.19 -10.04
N PHE A 402 -7.32 -34.25 -11.08
CA PHE A 402 -7.36 -33.27 -12.16
C PHE A 402 -8.64 -33.46 -13.00
N PRO A 403 -9.41 -32.40 -13.28
CA PRO A 403 -10.71 -32.53 -13.93
C PRO A 403 -10.62 -32.79 -15.45
N ALA A 404 -9.49 -32.46 -16.09
CA ALA A 404 -9.32 -32.57 -17.53
C ALA A 404 -7.88 -32.90 -17.93
N GLY A 405 -7.72 -33.43 -19.15
CA GLY A 405 -6.44 -33.62 -19.81
C GLY A 405 -5.97 -32.32 -20.42
N THR A 406 -5.03 -31.65 -19.73
CA THR A 406 -4.34 -30.44 -20.16
C THR A 406 -3.05 -30.29 -19.36
N ASP A 407 -2.25 -29.29 -19.68
CA ASP A 407 -1.13 -28.89 -18.82
C ASP A 407 -1.66 -28.07 -17.63
N TYR A 408 -1.03 -28.24 -16.49
CA TYR A 408 -1.33 -27.50 -15.27
C TYR A 408 -0.06 -26.80 -14.77
N TRP A 409 -0.23 -25.55 -14.39
CA TRP A 409 0.76 -24.84 -13.58
C TRP A 409 0.66 -25.31 -12.14
N VAL A 410 1.82 -25.49 -11.51
CA VAL A 410 1.95 -25.86 -10.10
C VAL A 410 2.78 -24.80 -9.42
N TYR A 411 2.18 -24.09 -8.46
CA TYR A 411 2.83 -23.04 -7.70
C TYR A 411 2.96 -23.47 -6.24
N GLY A 412 4.13 -23.25 -5.65
CA GLY A 412 4.34 -23.42 -4.23
C GLY A 412 4.78 -22.11 -3.62
N ASP A 413 3.90 -21.49 -2.84
CA ASP A 413 4.30 -20.39 -1.96
C ASP A 413 4.75 -20.98 -0.62
N VAL A 414 6.04 -20.80 -0.36
CA VAL A 414 6.77 -21.43 0.75
C VAL A 414 7.74 -20.44 1.37
N ALA A 415 8.02 -20.59 2.65
CA ALA A 415 9.02 -19.78 3.35
C ALA A 415 10.11 -20.68 3.94
N PRO A 416 11.22 -20.98 3.22
CA PRO A 416 12.36 -21.67 3.83
C PRO A 416 12.85 -20.91 5.06
N THR A 417 13.16 -21.63 6.15
CA THR A 417 13.42 -21.01 7.46
C THR A 417 14.46 -19.90 7.41
N GLY A 418 14.08 -18.71 7.88
CA GLY A 418 14.92 -17.51 7.90
C GLY A 418 15.18 -16.90 6.53
N LYS A 419 14.52 -17.37 5.47
CA LYS A 419 14.68 -16.86 4.09
C LYS A 419 13.45 -16.09 3.58
N GLY A 420 12.36 -16.04 4.34
CA GLY A 420 11.11 -15.39 3.94
C GLY A 420 10.32 -16.15 2.85
N SER A 421 9.07 -15.75 2.63
CA SER A 421 8.17 -16.37 1.64
C SER A 421 8.68 -16.21 0.22
N ARG A 422 8.23 -17.07 -0.71
CA ARG A 422 8.50 -16.99 -2.15
C ARG A 422 7.59 -17.93 -2.92
N VAL A 423 7.18 -17.49 -4.12
CA VAL A 423 6.41 -18.34 -5.04
C VAL A 423 7.36 -19.06 -5.99
N LEU A 424 7.33 -20.39 -5.96
CA LEU A 424 8.09 -21.27 -6.85
C LEU A 424 7.14 -21.89 -7.88
N ILE A 425 7.61 -22.03 -9.12
CA ILE A 425 6.75 -22.45 -10.25
C ILE A 425 7.27 -23.76 -10.86
N SER A 426 6.35 -24.67 -11.11
CA SER A 426 6.54 -25.90 -11.87
C SER A 426 5.33 -26.14 -12.78
N SER A 427 5.33 -27.26 -13.49
CA SER A 427 4.19 -27.65 -14.31
C SER A 427 4.11 -29.16 -14.43
N VAL A 428 2.88 -29.66 -14.64
CA VAL A 428 2.61 -31.07 -14.90
C VAL A 428 1.70 -31.22 -16.10
N GLN A 429 1.84 -32.34 -16.81
CA GLN A 429 0.96 -32.72 -17.91
C GLN A 429 0.01 -33.83 -17.50
N VAL A 430 -1.27 -33.65 -17.76
CA VAL A 430 -2.33 -34.63 -17.51
C VAL A 430 -2.99 -34.98 -18.84
N VAL A 431 -3.20 -36.27 -19.10
CA VAL A 431 -3.89 -36.74 -20.30
C VAL A 431 -5.35 -37.10 -19.98
N GLY A 432 -6.19 -37.22 -21.01
CA GLY A 432 -7.58 -37.65 -20.86
C GLY A 432 -8.54 -36.76 -21.62
N LYS A 433 -9.80 -36.69 -21.16
CA LYS A 433 -10.82 -35.82 -21.76
C LYS A 433 -10.38 -34.36 -21.67
N LYS A 434 -10.48 -33.62 -22.78
CA LYS A 434 -10.21 -32.18 -22.81
C LYS A 434 -11.10 -31.40 -21.83
N PRO A 435 -10.70 -30.19 -21.42
CA PRO A 435 -11.53 -29.29 -20.63
C PRO A 435 -12.97 -29.18 -21.15
N ASN A 436 -13.94 -29.20 -20.24
CA ASN A 436 -15.36 -28.95 -20.54
C ASN A 436 -15.77 -27.51 -20.21
N TRP A 437 -14.84 -26.68 -19.75
CA TRP A 437 -15.02 -25.25 -19.52
C TRP A 437 -14.56 -24.43 -20.72
N ASP A 438 -14.97 -23.16 -20.76
CA ASP A 438 -14.48 -22.20 -21.72
C ASP A 438 -13.01 -21.87 -21.42
N MET A 439 -12.11 -22.16 -22.36
CA MET A 439 -10.67 -21.93 -22.21
C MET A 439 -10.25 -20.49 -22.52
N ALA A 440 -11.17 -19.63 -22.98
CA ALA A 440 -10.88 -18.23 -23.20
C ALA A 440 -10.81 -17.44 -21.89
N LEU A 441 -9.76 -16.64 -21.71
CA LEU A 441 -9.65 -15.68 -20.60
C LEU A 441 -10.54 -14.45 -20.88
N LYS A 442 -11.83 -14.58 -20.57
CA LYS A 442 -12.82 -13.50 -20.71
C LYS A 442 -12.79 -12.57 -19.51
N LEU A 443 -12.80 -11.26 -19.76
CA LEU A 443 -12.87 -10.24 -18.72
C LEU A 443 -14.16 -10.39 -17.90
N ALA A 444 -14.03 -10.39 -16.58
CA ALA A 444 -15.14 -10.56 -15.66
C ALA A 444 -14.82 -9.85 -14.35
N ARG A 445 -15.65 -8.87 -13.97
CA ARG A 445 -15.59 -8.18 -12.67
C ARG A 445 -16.66 -8.66 -11.70
N GLN A 446 -17.47 -9.63 -12.10
CA GLN A 446 -18.45 -10.27 -11.23
C GLN A 446 -18.23 -11.77 -11.25
N ALA A 447 -18.37 -12.40 -10.09
CA ALA A 447 -18.13 -13.82 -9.91
C ALA A 447 -19.15 -14.40 -8.92
N PHE A 448 -19.43 -15.69 -9.05
CA PHE A 448 -20.40 -16.39 -8.21
C PHE A 448 -19.85 -17.77 -7.83
N ASP A 449 -19.98 -18.14 -6.56
CA ASP A 449 -19.70 -19.50 -6.09
C ASP A 449 -20.57 -19.84 -4.88
N GLY A 450 -21.35 -20.92 -4.99
CA GLY A 450 -22.14 -21.47 -3.89
C GLY A 450 -23.04 -20.48 -3.14
N GLY A 451 -23.61 -19.52 -3.87
CA GLY A 451 -24.49 -18.47 -3.33
C GLY A 451 -23.78 -17.18 -2.94
N LEU A 452 -22.45 -17.12 -2.93
CA LEU A 452 -21.69 -15.89 -2.72
C LEU A 452 -21.51 -15.20 -4.07
N LYS A 453 -21.89 -13.92 -4.15
CA LYS A 453 -21.59 -13.05 -5.28
C LYS A 453 -20.47 -12.10 -4.90
N GLY A 454 -19.45 -11.99 -5.74
CA GLY A 454 -18.41 -10.96 -5.62
C GLY A 454 -18.46 -9.96 -6.77
N VAL A 455 -18.17 -8.70 -6.46
CA VAL A 455 -17.97 -7.63 -7.44
C VAL A 455 -16.59 -7.04 -7.20
N LEU A 456 -15.70 -7.21 -8.18
CA LEU A 456 -14.33 -6.70 -8.16
C LEU A 456 -14.28 -5.29 -8.76
N SER A 457 -13.68 -4.38 -8.01
CA SER A 457 -13.35 -3.01 -8.41
C SER A 457 -11.92 -2.69 -7.98
N THR A 458 -11.33 -1.64 -8.54
CA THR A 458 -10.10 -1.05 -8.02
C THR A 458 -10.42 0.34 -7.49
N LEU A 459 -9.75 0.79 -6.42
CA LEU A 459 -9.98 2.13 -5.87
C LEU A 459 -9.29 3.22 -6.71
N GLU A 460 -8.22 2.82 -7.37
CA GLU A 460 -7.40 3.59 -8.28
C GLU A 460 -7.29 2.86 -9.64
N PRO A 461 -6.95 3.56 -10.74
CA PRO A 461 -6.56 2.89 -11.98
C PRO A 461 -5.36 1.96 -11.74
N ILE A 462 -5.39 0.75 -12.33
CA ILE A 462 -4.23 -0.13 -12.28
C ILE A 462 -3.15 0.45 -13.19
N GLU A 463 -2.09 0.98 -12.60
CA GLU A 463 -0.87 1.34 -13.32
C GLU A 463 0.11 0.17 -13.32
N VAL A 464 0.65 -0.15 -14.50
CA VAL A 464 1.70 -1.15 -14.66
C VAL A 464 2.89 -0.82 -13.78
N GLY A 465 3.37 -1.83 -13.05
CA GLY A 465 4.49 -1.65 -12.14
C GLY A 465 4.16 -0.79 -10.92
N ARG A 466 2.88 -0.67 -10.53
CA ARG A 466 2.47 -0.11 -9.24
C ARG A 466 1.49 -1.01 -8.51
N LYS A 467 1.48 -0.85 -7.18
CA LYS A 467 0.46 -1.45 -6.32
C LYS A 467 -0.87 -0.77 -6.62
N ALA A 468 -1.93 -1.57 -6.61
CA ALA A 468 -3.30 -1.11 -6.67
C ALA A 468 -4.10 -1.80 -5.57
N THR A 469 -5.07 -1.08 -5.02
CA THR A 469 -6.03 -1.61 -4.08
C THR A 469 -7.17 -2.27 -4.83
N ILE A 470 -7.23 -3.58 -4.74
CA ILE A 470 -8.26 -4.41 -5.35
C ILE A 470 -9.33 -4.65 -4.30
N GLN A 471 -10.53 -4.19 -4.56
CA GLN A 471 -11.67 -4.34 -3.66
C GLN A 471 -12.64 -5.38 -4.21
N VAL A 472 -13.03 -6.33 -3.36
CA VAL A 472 -14.11 -7.26 -3.63
C VAL A 472 -15.26 -6.93 -2.69
N LYS A 473 -16.40 -6.53 -3.26
CA LYS A 473 -17.66 -6.43 -2.52
C LYS A 473 -18.42 -7.75 -2.61
N LEU A 474 -18.82 -8.29 -1.47
CA LEU A 474 -19.44 -9.59 -1.31
C LEU A 474 -20.92 -9.43 -0.96
N PHE A 475 -21.76 -10.23 -1.60
CA PHE A 475 -23.20 -10.24 -1.43
C PHE A 475 -23.72 -11.68 -1.35
N ASP A 476 -24.75 -11.91 -0.53
CA ASP A 476 -25.53 -13.12 -0.61
C ASP A 476 -26.40 -13.06 -1.88
N ALA A 477 -26.17 -13.97 -2.83
CA ALA A 477 -26.84 -13.96 -4.12
C ALA A 477 -28.35 -14.22 -4.03
N LYS A 478 -28.84 -14.78 -2.91
CA LYS A 478 -30.27 -15.06 -2.71
C LYS A 478 -31.07 -13.81 -2.39
N ASN A 479 -30.53 -12.92 -1.56
CA ASN A 479 -31.25 -11.75 -1.05
C ASN A 479 -30.58 -10.40 -1.37
N GLY A 480 -29.40 -10.42 -2.00
CA GLY A 480 -28.65 -9.22 -2.38
C GLY A 480 -28.00 -8.45 -1.23
N SER A 481 -28.10 -8.94 0.01
CA SER A 481 -27.53 -8.27 1.19
C SER A 481 -26.00 -8.42 1.24
N PRO A 482 -25.26 -7.47 1.83
CA PRO A 482 -23.82 -7.62 1.98
C PRO A 482 -23.45 -8.86 2.80
N ALA A 483 -22.51 -9.66 2.29
CA ALA A 483 -22.02 -10.86 2.96
C ALA A 483 -20.87 -10.50 3.93
N GLY A 484 -21.24 -9.89 5.05
CA GLY A 484 -20.31 -9.48 6.12
C GLY A 484 -20.01 -10.55 7.18
N ASP A 485 -20.58 -11.74 7.02
CA ASP A 485 -20.46 -12.90 7.91
C ASP A 485 -19.35 -13.88 7.47
N THR A 486 -18.40 -13.45 6.62
CA THR A 486 -17.19 -14.21 6.29
C THR A 486 -16.27 -14.32 7.50
N VAL A 487 -15.59 -15.45 7.65
CA VAL A 487 -14.65 -15.70 8.76
C VAL A 487 -13.21 -15.78 8.26
N LYS A 488 -12.25 -15.55 9.15
CA LYS A 488 -10.82 -15.72 8.83
C LYS A 488 -10.55 -17.17 8.46
N TRP A 489 -9.94 -17.38 7.30
CA TRP A 489 -9.47 -18.68 6.82
C TRP A 489 -7.97 -18.55 6.62
N LEU A 490 -7.17 -19.48 7.16
CA LEU A 490 -5.70 -19.41 7.12
C LEU A 490 -5.13 -18.10 7.69
N GLY A 491 -5.77 -17.56 8.74
CA GLY A 491 -5.33 -16.34 9.42
C GLY A 491 -5.86 -15.02 8.83
N ALA A 492 -6.28 -14.99 7.56
CA ALA A 492 -6.73 -13.75 6.90
C ALA A 492 -8.23 -13.76 6.56
N ALA A 493 -8.82 -12.56 6.41
CA ALA A 493 -10.23 -12.40 6.01
C ALA A 493 -10.53 -12.82 4.55
N GLY A 494 -9.49 -13.07 3.76
CA GLY A 494 -9.58 -13.60 2.41
C GLY A 494 -8.19 -13.86 1.83
N HIS A 495 -8.12 -14.65 0.77
CA HIS A 495 -6.87 -14.93 0.03
C HIS A 495 -7.08 -14.58 -1.43
N MET A 496 -6.12 -13.88 -2.03
CA MET A 496 -6.21 -13.48 -3.44
C MET A 496 -4.97 -13.92 -4.21
N MET A 497 -5.21 -14.64 -5.30
CA MET A 497 -4.19 -15.04 -6.25
C MET A 497 -4.43 -14.35 -7.58
N ILE A 498 -3.40 -13.69 -8.10
CA ILE A 498 -3.47 -12.93 -9.35
C ILE A 498 -2.43 -13.54 -10.30
N PHE A 499 -2.89 -14.07 -11.43
CA PHE A 499 -2.08 -14.71 -12.44
C PHE A 499 -2.13 -13.90 -13.72
N HIS A 500 -1.00 -13.42 -14.21
CA HIS A 500 -0.92 -12.91 -15.58
C HIS A 500 -1.16 -14.06 -16.56
N LYS A 501 -1.70 -13.78 -17.76
CA LYS A 501 -2.01 -14.77 -18.82
C LYS A 501 -0.85 -15.69 -19.25
N ASP A 502 0.38 -15.39 -18.85
CA ASP A 502 1.55 -16.24 -19.13
C ASP A 502 1.75 -17.36 -18.11
N GLY A 503 1.04 -17.32 -16.98
CA GLY A 503 1.14 -18.28 -15.88
C GLY A 503 2.49 -18.27 -15.15
N LYS A 504 3.30 -17.23 -15.35
CA LYS A 504 4.64 -17.11 -14.71
C LYS A 504 4.75 -15.87 -13.84
N THR A 505 3.96 -14.84 -14.11
CA THR A 505 3.84 -13.70 -13.21
C THR A 505 2.64 -13.92 -12.29
N VAL A 506 2.93 -14.15 -11.01
CA VAL A 506 1.95 -14.50 -9.98
C VAL A 506 2.10 -13.57 -8.80
N VAL A 507 0.97 -13.15 -8.23
CA VAL A 507 0.92 -12.37 -6.99
C VAL A 507 -0.03 -13.07 -6.03
N HIS A 508 0.48 -13.37 -4.84
CA HIS A 508 -0.31 -13.78 -3.69
C HIS A 508 -0.55 -12.55 -2.81
N SER A 509 -1.79 -12.31 -2.41
CA SER A 509 -2.19 -11.13 -1.65
C SER A 509 -3.25 -11.47 -0.62
N HIS A 510 -3.22 -10.73 0.48
CA HIS A 510 -4.13 -10.84 1.60
C HIS A 510 -4.62 -9.45 1.98
N PRO A 511 -5.79 -9.34 2.62
CA PRO A 511 -6.22 -8.09 3.25
C PRO A 511 -5.29 -7.74 4.41
N ALA A 512 -5.12 -6.45 4.65
CA ALA A 512 -4.49 -6.00 5.88
C ALA A 512 -5.36 -6.41 7.09
N GLU A 513 -4.70 -6.76 8.20
CA GLU A 513 -5.34 -7.26 9.41
C GLU A 513 -5.44 -6.17 10.49
N ASP A 514 -5.89 -4.98 10.08
CA ASP A 514 -6.11 -3.84 10.96
C ASP A 514 -7.60 -3.59 11.23
N ALA A 515 -7.88 -2.75 12.24
CA ALA A 515 -9.25 -2.47 12.68
C ALA A 515 -10.12 -1.82 11.57
N GLU A 516 -9.52 -1.05 10.66
CA GLU A 516 -10.23 -0.45 9.53
C GLU A 516 -10.73 -1.53 8.56
N ASN A 517 -9.85 -2.44 8.17
CA ASN A 517 -10.19 -3.55 7.27
C ASN A 517 -11.17 -4.52 7.93
N GLU A 518 -11.02 -4.82 9.23
CA GLU A 518 -11.98 -5.66 9.95
C GLU A 518 -13.40 -5.04 9.97
N ALA A 519 -13.50 -3.71 10.06
CA ALA A 519 -14.80 -3.02 9.98
C ALA A 519 -15.40 -3.07 8.55
N LEU A 520 -14.57 -3.04 7.52
CA LEU A 520 -15.00 -3.19 6.12
C LEU A 520 -15.47 -4.61 5.82
N VAL A 521 -14.80 -5.65 6.35
CA VAL A 521 -15.20 -7.06 6.16
C VAL A 521 -16.62 -7.27 6.67
N LYS A 522 -17.00 -6.68 7.81
CA LYS A 522 -18.38 -6.74 8.36
C LYS A 522 -19.44 -6.10 7.46
N GLN A 523 -19.03 -5.28 6.50
CA GLN A 523 -19.88 -4.67 5.48
C GLN A 523 -19.83 -5.44 4.14
N GLY A 524 -19.21 -6.62 4.13
CA GLY A 524 -18.97 -7.41 2.91
C GLY A 524 -17.95 -6.76 1.98
N ILE A 525 -17.02 -5.94 2.49
CA ILE A 525 -16.00 -5.28 1.68
C ILE A 525 -14.63 -5.83 2.10
N VAL A 526 -13.92 -6.45 1.15
CA VAL A 526 -12.56 -6.94 1.38
C VAL A 526 -11.61 -6.27 0.42
N ARG A 527 -10.53 -5.69 0.94
CA ARG A 527 -9.50 -5.00 0.16
C ARG A 527 -8.21 -5.79 0.18
N PHE A 528 -7.61 -5.94 -0.98
CA PHE A 528 -6.34 -6.60 -1.20
C PHE A 528 -5.38 -5.61 -1.84
N THR A 529 -4.09 -5.78 -1.59
CA THR A 529 -3.07 -5.00 -2.28
C THR A 529 -2.33 -5.91 -3.25
N GLY A 530 -2.47 -5.64 -4.54
CA GLY A 530 -1.79 -6.39 -5.60
C GLY A 530 -1.06 -5.46 -6.54
N ARG A 531 0.08 -5.89 -7.06
CA ARG A 531 0.80 -5.18 -8.12
C ARG A 531 0.69 -5.94 -9.43
N PHE A 532 0.68 -5.20 -10.53
CA PHE A 532 0.56 -5.74 -11.89
C PHE A 532 1.83 -5.39 -12.66
N PRO A 533 2.85 -6.27 -12.71
CA PRO A 533 4.19 -5.91 -13.19
C PRO A 533 4.25 -5.54 -14.66
N LYS A 534 3.29 -5.99 -15.47
CA LYS A 534 3.25 -5.78 -16.92
C LYS A 534 1.82 -5.66 -17.47
N PRO A 535 1.62 -5.07 -18.65
CA PRO A 535 0.32 -5.07 -19.31
C PRO A 535 -0.14 -6.49 -19.68
N GLY A 536 -1.45 -6.71 -19.71
CA GLY A 536 -2.04 -7.97 -20.12
C GLY A 536 -3.31 -8.31 -19.34
N ILE A 537 -3.88 -9.47 -19.66
CA ILE A 537 -5.02 -10.02 -18.92
C ILE A 537 -4.50 -10.74 -17.69
N TYR A 538 -5.10 -10.44 -16.54
CA TYR A 538 -4.85 -11.11 -15.28
C TYR A 538 -6.09 -11.88 -14.85
N LYS A 539 -5.92 -13.17 -14.58
CA LYS A 539 -6.91 -14.00 -13.89
C LYS A 539 -6.75 -13.80 -12.39
N ILE A 540 -7.83 -13.55 -11.68
CA ILE A 540 -7.82 -13.35 -10.23
C ILE A 540 -8.74 -14.37 -9.58
N TYR A 541 -8.25 -15.06 -8.55
CA TYR A 541 -9.03 -15.94 -7.70
C TYR A 541 -9.05 -15.36 -6.30
N ALA A 542 -10.22 -14.98 -5.80
CA ALA A 542 -10.41 -14.54 -4.42
C ALA A 542 -11.17 -15.60 -3.63
N GLN A 543 -10.61 -16.01 -2.49
CA GLN A 543 -11.15 -17.05 -1.64
C GLN A 543 -11.60 -16.50 -0.29
N PHE A 544 -12.80 -16.90 0.13
CA PHE A 544 -13.43 -16.49 1.38
C PHE A 544 -14.07 -17.70 2.04
N ASP A 545 -13.87 -17.90 3.34
CA ASP A 545 -14.73 -18.82 4.10
C ASP A 545 -16.05 -18.12 4.41
N TRP A 546 -17.10 -18.63 3.79
CA TRP A 546 -18.45 -18.15 3.99
C TRP A 546 -19.35 -19.30 4.41
N ARG A 547 -19.76 -19.26 5.68
CA ARG A 547 -20.65 -20.25 6.33
C ARG A 547 -20.07 -21.67 6.31
N GLY A 548 -18.78 -21.81 6.62
CA GLY A 548 -18.08 -23.09 6.79
C GLY A 548 -17.67 -23.75 5.48
N LYS A 549 -17.65 -22.98 4.38
CA LYS A 549 -17.19 -23.44 3.06
C LYS A 549 -16.36 -22.34 2.41
N VAL A 550 -15.19 -22.73 1.91
CA VAL A 550 -14.36 -21.85 1.08
C VAL A 550 -15.07 -21.62 -0.25
N ARG A 551 -15.33 -20.35 -0.57
CA ARG A 551 -15.88 -19.88 -1.84
C ARG A 551 -14.76 -19.28 -2.67
N THR A 552 -14.63 -19.73 -3.90
CA THR A 552 -13.57 -19.29 -4.82
C THR A 552 -14.20 -18.50 -5.96
N LEU A 553 -13.97 -17.18 -5.96
CA LEU A 553 -14.56 -16.25 -6.92
C LEU A 553 -13.55 -15.92 -8.04
N PRO A 554 -13.78 -16.39 -9.27
CA PRO A 554 -12.91 -16.10 -10.41
C PRO A 554 -13.27 -14.78 -11.09
N PHE A 555 -12.28 -13.90 -11.23
CA PHE A 555 -12.36 -12.65 -11.99
C PHE A 555 -11.30 -12.63 -13.08
N ALA A 556 -11.45 -11.71 -14.03
CA ALA A 556 -10.41 -11.37 -14.98
C ALA A 556 -10.45 -9.90 -15.34
N VAL A 557 -9.30 -9.26 -15.32
CA VAL A 557 -9.13 -7.84 -15.63
C VAL A 557 -8.04 -7.64 -16.67
N GLU A 558 -8.17 -6.59 -17.47
CA GLU A 558 -7.13 -6.15 -18.37
C GLU A 558 -6.37 -4.99 -17.73
N VAL A 559 -5.05 -5.08 -17.75
CA VAL A 559 -4.13 -4.01 -17.37
C VAL A 559 -3.44 -3.51 -18.64
N LYS A 560 -3.43 -2.20 -18.84
CA LYS A 560 -2.94 -1.55 -20.06
C LYS A 560 -1.63 -0.81 -19.82
#